data_AF-A0A7S4A5G9-F1
#
_entry.id   AF-A0A7S4A5G9-F1
#
_cell.length_a   1.000
_cell.length_b   1.000
_cell.length_c   1.000
_cell.angle_alpha   90.00
_cell.angle_beta   90.00
_cell.angle_gamma   90.00
#
_symmetry.space_group_name_H-M   'P 1'
#
loop_
_entity.id
_entity.type
_entity.pdbx_description
1 polymer ?
#
loop_
_entity_poly.entity_id
_entity_poly.type
_entity_poly.pdbx_seq_one_letter_code
_entity_poly.pdbx_strand_id
1 'polypeptide(L)'
;TTQLLRLDSVQQTTQLFGSTACSQSNPLRGMAREPWAWWRSLGSPATVCAPMVDQSERAFRLLVRRHGCDLCYTPMLHADLVVRDAAYRRDHVPDDACAEDRPLIAQLGGGDPATLAAAAREIAARGGCDAIDVNLGCPQACARR
;
A
#
# COMPACT_ATOMS: atom_id res chain seq x y z
N THR A 1 -11.67 -8.50 2.28
CA THR A 1 -10.68 -9.28 1.51
C THR A 1 -9.58 -8.34 1.07
N THR A 2 -8.46 -8.35 1.77
CA THR A 2 -7.31 -7.45 1.58
C THR A 2 -6.48 -7.90 0.37
N GLN A 3 -6.16 -7.01 -0.56
CA GLN A 3 -5.22 -7.28 -1.65
C GLN A 3 -3.94 -6.51 -1.41
N LEU A 4 -2.84 -7.23 -1.16
CA LEU A 4 -1.53 -6.68 -0.90
C LEU A 4 -0.70 -6.63 -2.19
N LEU A 5 -0.24 -5.44 -2.56
CA LEU A 5 0.65 -5.23 -3.71
C LEU A 5 2.01 -4.69 -3.22
N ARG A 6 3.11 -5.34 -3.63
CA ARG A 6 4.48 -4.90 -3.31
C ARG A 6 4.85 -3.70 -4.18
N LEU A 7 5.44 -2.67 -3.58
CA LEU A 7 5.76 -1.42 -4.27
C LEU A 7 6.83 -1.57 -5.38
N ASP A 8 7.80 -2.46 -5.19
CA ASP A 8 8.84 -2.77 -6.19
C ASP A 8 8.26 -3.28 -7.52
N SER A 9 7.09 -3.92 -7.49
CA SER A 9 6.42 -4.46 -8.69
C SER A 9 5.62 -3.40 -9.46
N VAL A 10 5.30 -2.25 -8.85
CA VAL A 10 4.53 -1.16 -9.48
C VAL A 10 5.36 -0.45 -10.55
N GLN A 11 6.68 -0.36 -10.39
CA GLN A 11 7.56 0.32 -11.35
C GLN A 11 7.78 -0.48 -12.66
N GLN A 12 7.62 -1.81 -12.64
CA GLN A 12 7.93 -2.67 -13.80
C GLN A 12 6.81 -2.76 -14.85
N THR A 13 5.60 -2.29 -14.56
CA THR A 13 4.44 -2.46 -15.46
C THR A 13 4.48 -1.56 -16.71
N THR A 14 5.42 -0.61 -16.79
CA THR A 14 5.50 0.37 -17.90
C THR A 14 6.16 -0.18 -19.16
N GLN A 15 6.82 -1.35 -19.14
CA GLN A 15 7.56 -1.89 -20.30
C GLN A 15 6.77 -2.85 -21.22
N LEU A 16 5.49 -3.16 -20.94
CA LEU A 16 4.77 -4.23 -21.65
C LEU A 16 3.83 -3.79 -22.77
N PHE A 17 3.77 -2.50 -23.12
CA PHE A 17 2.90 -2.00 -24.22
C PHE A 17 3.68 -1.66 -25.49
N GLY A 18 4.58 -2.54 -25.91
CA GLY A 18 5.31 -2.43 -27.18
C GLY A 18 5.55 -3.79 -27.83
N SER A 19 4.85 -4.03 -28.95
CA SER A 19 5.09 -5.06 -29.97
C SER A 19 4.70 -6.53 -29.70
N THR A 20 3.65 -6.94 -30.43
CA THR A 20 3.41 -8.21 -31.13
C THR A 20 4.29 -9.43 -30.80
N ALA A 21 3.73 -10.42 -30.08
CA ALA A 21 3.81 -11.85 -30.42
C ALA A 21 2.90 -12.68 -29.50
N CYS A 22 1.99 -13.44 -30.11
CA CYS A 22 1.15 -14.45 -29.50
C CYS A 22 1.98 -15.66 -29.06
N SER A 23 2.26 -15.81 -27.76
CA SER A 23 2.23 -17.11 -27.02
C SER A 23 2.79 -16.96 -25.59
N GLN A 24 2.09 -16.36 -24.62
CA GLN A 24 2.64 -16.33 -23.26
C GLN A 24 1.57 -16.55 -22.19
N SER A 25 1.90 -17.50 -21.31
CA SER A 25 1.25 -17.89 -20.07
C SER A 25 0.58 -16.73 -19.33
N ASN A 26 -0.56 -17.01 -18.68
CA ASN A 26 -1.27 -16.06 -17.81
C ASN A 26 -0.27 -15.26 -16.93
N PRO A 27 -0.04 -13.97 -17.20
CA PRO A 27 0.98 -13.16 -16.51
C PRO A 27 0.67 -13.01 -15.00
N LEU A 28 -0.56 -13.30 -14.59
CA LEU A 28 -0.99 -13.29 -13.19
C LEU A 28 -0.44 -14.47 -12.37
N ARG A 29 0.03 -15.55 -13.00
CA ARG A 29 0.44 -16.79 -12.30
C ARG A 29 1.81 -16.67 -11.61
N GLY A 30 2.67 -15.76 -12.07
CA GLY A 30 3.95 -15.42 -11.42
C GLY A 30 3.82 -14.33 -10.37
N MET A 31 2.93 -13.35 -10.62
CA MET A 31 2.76 -12.18 -9.76
C MET A 31 2.26 -12.51 -8.36
N ALA A 32 1.45 -13.56 -8.19
CA ALA A 32 0.97 -13.98 -6.87
C ALA A 32 2.07 -14.61 -5.99
N ARG A 33 3.18 -15.10 -6.55
CA ARG A 33 4.27 -15.70 -5.76
C ARG A 33 5.08 -14.65 -5.00
N GLU A 34 5.24 -13.47 -5.58
CA GLU A 34 6.05 -12.37 -5.04
C GLU A 34 5.49 -11.76 -3.73
N PRO A 35 4.19 -11.39 -3.61
CA PRO A 35 3.63 -10.85 -2.38
C PRO A 35 3.67 -11.82 -1.21
N TRP A 36 3.34 -13.11 -1.45
CA TRP A 36 3.40 -14.12 -0.40
C TRP A 36 4.83 -14.49 -0.02
N ALA A 37 5.78 -14.42 -0.95
CA ALA A 37 7.20 -14.58 -0.63
C ALA A 37 7.70 -13.41 0.23
N TRP A 38 7.32 -12.17 -0.10
CA TRP A 38 7.62 -10.99 0.71
C TRP A 38 7.02 -11.11 2.12
N TRP A 39 5.74 -11.47 2.23
CA TRP A 39 5.07 -11.70 3.51
C TRP A 39 5.82 -12.73 4.38
N ARG A 40 6.25 -13.84 3.77
CA ARG A 40 7.06 -14.86 4.45
C ARG A 40 8.45 -14.34 4.83
N SER A 41 9.05 -13.49 4.00
CA SER A 41 10.38 -12.91 4.30
C SER A 41 10.36 -11.96 5.50
N LEU A 42 9.20 -11.38 5.82
CA LEU A 42 8.99 -10.62 7.07
C LEU A 42 8.85 -11.51 8.31
N GLY A 43 8.95 -12.84 8.18
CA GLY A 43 8.68 -13.78 9.28
C GLY A 43 7.21 -14.17 9.43
N SER A 44 6.36 -13.86 8.44
CA SER A 44 4.90 -14.07 8.50
C SER A 44 4.24 -13.38 9.70
N PRO A 45 4.11 -12.03 9.67
CA PRO A 45 3.57 -11.22 10.76
C PRO A 45 2.30 -11.81 11.38
N ALA A 46 2.28 -11.95 12.71
CA ALA A 46 1.15 -12.46 13.48
C ALA A 46 0.40 -11.34 14.20
N THR A 47 1.11 -10.31 14.68
CA THR A 47 0.53 -9.14 15.33
C THR A 47 0.56 -7.94 14.40
N VAL A 48 -0.63 -7.45 14.03
CA VAL A 48 -0.77 -6.39 13.02
C VAL A 48 -1.58 -5.24 13.59
N CYS A 49 -1.00 -4.03 13.57
CA CYS A 49 -1.72 -2.81 13.90
C CYS A 49 -2.62 -2.43 12.72
N ALA A 50 -3.94 -2.49 12.94
CA ALA A 50 -4.93 -2.15 11.95
C ALA A 50 -4.87 -0.67 11.54
N PRO A 51 -5.30 -0.34 10.31
CA PRO A 51 -5.47 1.03 9.86
C PRO A 51 -6.65 1.69 10.60
N MET A 52 -6.39 2.79 11.29
CA MET A 52 -7.39 3.56 12.03
C MET A 52 -7.20 5.05 11.73
N VAL A 53 -8.24 5.68 11.16
CA VAL A 53 -8.24 7.11 10.88
C VAL A 53 -8.11 7.89 12.20
N ASP A 54 -7.24 8.90 12.22
CA ASP A 54 -6.90 9.75 13.37
C ASP A 54 -6.37 9.00 14.61
N GLN A 55 -5.81 7.80 14.42
CA GLN A 55 -5.25 6.99 15.50
C GLN A 55 -3.93 6.28 15.13
N SER A 56 -3.84 5.72 13.92
CA SER A 56 -2.68 4.92 13.52
C SER A 56 -1.56 5.78 12.91
N GLU A 57 -1.31 7.00 13.39
CA GLU A 57 -0.21 7.89 12.98
C GLU A 57 1.15 7.35 13.43
N ARG A 58 2.24 7.93 12.90
CA ARG A 58 3.63 7.47 13.15
C ARG A 58 3.93 7.29 14.64
N ALA A 59 3.55 8.25 15.48
CA ALA A 59 3.80 8.17 16.92
C ALA A 59 3.14 6.95 17.56
N PHE A 60 1.89 6.65 17.19
CA PHE A 60 1.17 5.47 17.69
C PHE A 60 1.78 4.17 17.17
N ARG A 61 2.15 4.10 15.88
CA ARG A 61 2.82 2.93 15.30
C ARG A 61 4.13 2.62 16.00
N LEU A 62 4.96 3.63 16.26
CA LEU A 62 6.21 3.46 17.01
C LEU A 62 5.97 2.97 18.43
N LEU A 63 4.89 3.41 19.08
CA LEU A 63 4.49 2.91 20.41
C LEU A 63 4.12 1.42 20.34
N VAL A 64 3.18 1.03 19.47
CA VAL A 64 2.71 -0.37 19.42
C VAL A 64 3.80 -1.34 18.97
N ARG A 65 4.76 -0.89 18.15
CA ARG A 65 5.96 -1.68 17.81
C ARG A 65 6.81 -2.02 19.03
N ARG A 66 6.98 -1.08 19.96
CA ARG A 66 7.67 -1.32 21.23
C ARG A 66 6.95 -2.35 22.12
N HIS A 67 5.68 -2.62 21.82
CA HIS A 67 4.85 -3.63 22.50
C HIS A 67 4.66 -4.92 21.67
N GLY A 68 5.51 -5.18 20.68
CA GLY A 68 5.53 -6.46 19.96
C GLY A 68 4.58 -6.52 18.74
N CYS A 69 4.35 -5.39 18.08
CA CYS A 69 3.64 -5.35 16.80
C CYS A 69 4.60 -5.62 15.63
N ASP A 70 4.36 -6.69 14.87
CA ASP A 70 5.20 -7.09 13.73
C ASP A 70 5.07 -6.12 12.54
N LEU A 71 3.83 -5.72 12.25
CA LEU A 71 3.46 -4.98 11.04
C LEU A 71 2.44 -3.89 11.37
N CYS A 72 2.56 -2.72 10.77
CA CYS A 72 1.60 -1.64 10.95
C CYS A 72 1.06 -1.15 9.61
N TYR A 73 -0.12 -0.55 9.67
CA TYR A 73 -0.74 0.16 8.55
C TYR A 73 -0.75 1.67 8.79
N THR A 74 -0.72 2.45 7.72
CA THR A 74 -1.07 3.87 7.79
C THR A 74 -2.56 4.04 8.11
N PRO A 75 -3.00 5.23 8.56
CA PRO A 75 -4.40 5.61 8.41
C PRO A 75 -4.84 5.45 6.95
N MET A 76 -6.15 5.29 6.72
CA MET A 76 -6.68 5.19 5.36
C MET A 76 -6.39 6.48 4.60
N LEU A 77 -5.63 6.36 3.51
CA LEU A 77 -5.27 7.46 2.62
C LEU A 77 -6.30 7.56 1.50
N HIS A 78 -6.89 8.73 1.31
CA HIS A 78 -7.84 8.97 0.22
C HIS A 78 -7.09 9.11 -1.10
N ALA A 79 -7.29 8.18 -2.03
CA ALA A 79 -6.55 8.13 -3.30
C ALA A 79 -6.66 9.44 -4.10
N ASP A 80 -7.85 10.06 -4.14
CA ASP A 80 -8.05 11.34 -4.81
C ASP A 80 -7.21 12.47 -4.20
N LEU A 81 -7.14 12.54 -2.87
CA LEU A 81 -6.36 13.56 -2.17
C LEU A 81 -4.86 13.30 -2.31
N VAL A 82 -4.45 12.03 -2.25
CA VAL A 82 -3.06 11.64 -2.53
C VAL A 82 -2.65 12.13 -3.93
N VAL A 83 -3.49 12.00 -4.95
CA VAL A 83 -3.13 12.46 -6.30
C VAL A 83 -3.18 13.99 -6.43
N ARG A 84 -4.24 14.63 -5.95
CA ARG A 84 -4.55 16.03 -6.26
C ARG A 84 -3.93 17.05 -5.31
N ASP A 85 -3.71 16.69 -4.06
CA ASP A 85 -3.34 17.63 -3.00
C ASP A 85 -1.93 17.36 -2.45
N ALA A 86 -1.00 18.27 -2.79
CA ALA A 86 0.39 18.19 -2.34
C ALA A 86 0.55 18.43 -0.83
N ALA A 87 -0.32 19.24 -0.21
CA ALA A 87 -0.32 19.45 1.23
C ALA A 87 -0.79 18.19 1.95
N TYR A 88 -1.89 17.59 1.48
CA TYR A 88 -2.35 16.30 1.98
C TYR A 88 -1.25 15.23 1.88
N ARG A 89 -0.57 15.12 0.72
CA ARG A 89 0.56 14.18 0.57
C ARG A 89 1.66 14.43 1.59
N ARG A 90 2.07 15.69 1.78
CA ARG A 90 3.13 16.06 2.74
C ARG A 90 2.76 15.63 4.16
N ASP A 91 1.52 15.85 4.56
CA ASP A 91 1.11 15.68 5.95
C ASP A 91 0.72 14.23 6.29
N HIS A 92 0.20 13.47 5.31
CA HIS A 92 -0.34 12.13 5.56
C HIS A 92 0.47 10.97 4.96
N VAL A 93 1.23 11.19 3.88
CA VAL A 93 1.96 10.10 3.22
C VAL A 93 3.36 9.97 3.82
N PRO A 94 3.71 8.83 4.45
CA PRO A 94 5.01 8.63 5.07
C PRO A 94 6.17 8.80 4.07
N ASP A 95 7.22 9.46 4.55
CA ASP A 95 8.54 9.53 3.91
C ASP A 95 9.48 8.43 4.43
N ASP A 96 10.66 8.30 3.82
CA ASP A 96 11.68 7.31 4.20
C ASP A 96 12.47 7.67 5.47
N ALA A 97 12.14 8.77 6.14
CA ALA A 97 12.94 9.34 7.21
C ALA A 97 12.98 8.52 8.51
N CYS A 98 12.06 7.56 8.68
CA CYS A 98 11.93 6.78 9.92
C CYS A 98 11.98 5.26 9.64
N ALA A 99 13.18 4.69 9.76
CA ALA A 99 13.39 3.24 9.57
C ALA A 99 12.69 2.37 10.63
N GLU A 100 12.52 2.89 11.85
CA GLU A 100 11.83 2.20 12.96
C GLU A 100 10.34 1.96 12.71
N ASP A 101 9.74 2.70 11.77
CA ASP A 101 8.31 2.56 11.44
C ASP A 101 8.04 1.40 10.47
N ARG A 102 9.07 0.67 10.04
CA ARG A 102 8.98 -0.42 9.05
C ARG A 102 8.92 -1.81 9.72
N PRO A 103 8.24 -2.80 9.14
CA PRO A 103 7.55 -2.77 7.83
C PRO A 103 6.19 -2.04 7.88
N LEU A 104 5.93 -1.14 6.93
CA LEU A 104 4.72 -0.30 6.89
C LEU A 104 3.92 -0.51 5.60
N ILE A 105 2.60 -0.72 5.74
CA ILE A 105 1.68 -0.85 4.60
C ILE A 105 0.82 0.40 4.50
N ALA A 106 0.78 1.02 3.33
CA ALA A 106 -0.11 2.14 3.07
C ALA A 106 -1.49 1.62 2.64
N GLN A 107 -2.56 2.00 3.35
CA GLN A 107 -3.92 1.65 2.94
C GLN A 107 -4.53 2.77 2.11
N LEU A 108 -4.95 2.45 0.88
CA LEU A 108 -5.66 3.35 -0.03
C LEU A 108 -7.17 3.12 0.02
N GLY A 109 -7.93 4.21 0.10
CA GLY A 109 -9.38 4.24 -0.12
C GLY A 109 -9.73 5.00 -1.40
N GLY A 110 -10.59 4.43 -2.24
CA GLY A 110 -11.03 5.06 -3.49
C GLY A 110 -11.89 4.11 -4.34
N GLY A 111 -12.69 4.67 -5.24
CA GLY A 111 -13.58 3.90 -6.12
C GLY A 111 -13.10 3.78 -7.57
N ASP A 112 -12.18 4.64 -8.01
CA ASP A 112 -11.65 4.63 -9.38
C ASP A 112 -10.30 3.91 -9.45
N PRO A 113 -10.18 2.81 -10.24
CA PRO A 113 -8.92 2.06 -10.38
C PRO A 113 -7.75 2.90 -10.89
N ALA A 114 -8.00 3.86 -11.79
CA ALA A 114 -6.93 4.69 -12.35
C ALA A 114 -6.35 5.63 -11.27
N THR A 115 -7.22 6.23 -10.46
CA THR A 115 -6.85 7.06 -9.31
C THR A 115 -6.10 6.26 -8.24
N LEU A 116 -6.57 5.04 -7.93
CA LEU A 116 -5.86 4.14 -7.01
C LEU A 116 -4.44 3.81 -7.49
N ALA A 117 -4.26 3.50 -8.78
CA ALA A 117 -2.95 3.23 -9.36
C ALA A 117 -2.04 4.46 -9.35
N ALA A 118 -2.57 5.65 -9.63
CA ALA A 118 -1.82 6.90 -9.54
C ALA A 118 -1.38 7.20 -8.09
N ALA A 119 -2.30 7.05 -7.13
CA ALA A 119 -2.00 7.23 -5.71
C ALA A 119 -0.92 6.25 -5.21
N ALA A 120 -0.99 4.98 -5.63
CA ALA A 120 0.02 3.97 -5.29
C ALA A 120 1.42 4.37 -5.80
N ARG A 121 1.52 4.96 -7.01
CA ARG A 121 2.79 5.46 -7.55
C ARG A 121 3.34 6.65 -6.77
N GLU A 122 2.48 7.59 -6.36
CA GLU A 122 2.87 8.72 -5.51
C GLU A 122 3.40 8.25 -4.15
N ILE A 123 2.76 7.25 -3.54
CA ILE A 123 3.22 6.65 -2.28
C ILE A 123 4.55 5.90 -2.50
N ALA A 124 4.68 5.14 -3.59
CA ALA A 124 5.92 4.45 -3.93
C ALA A 124 7.10 5.42 -4.05
N ALA A 125 6.89 6.56 -4.72
CA ALA A 125 7.92 7.56 -4.96
C ALA A 125 8.45 8.22 -3.67
N ARG A 126 7.68 8.17 -2.57
CA ARG A 126 8.09 8.71 -1.26
C ARG A 126 8.96 7.77 -0.43
N GLY A 127 8.99 6.47 -0.76
CA GLY A 127 9.86 5.48 -0.12
C GLY A 127 9.49 5.10 1.32
N GLY A 128 8.50 5.75 1.95
CA GLY A 128 8.16 5.51 3.35
C GLY A 128 7.35 4.26 3.66
N CYS A 129 6.88 3.52 2.64
CA CYS A 129 6.08 2.30 2.80
C CYS A 129 6.73 1.12 2.06
N ASP A 130 6.38 -0.11 2.45
CA ASP A 130 6.89 -1.35 1.83
C ASP A 130 5.86 -2.00 0.89
N ALA A 131 4.57 -1.78 1.15
CA ALA A 131 3.49 -2.33 0.35
C ALA A 131 2.24 -1.42 0.38
N ILE A 132 1.31 -1.72 -0.53
CA ILE A 132 0.02 -1.06 -0.67
C ILE A 132 -1.09 -2.06 -0.37
N ASP A 133 -2.07 -1.61 0.40
CA ASP A 133 -3.36 -2.26 0.61
C ASP A 133 -4.49 -1.39 0.04
N VAL A 134 -5.56 -2.04 -0.42
CA VAL A 134 -6.77 -1.37 -0.89
C VAL A 134 -7.90 -1.64 0.09
N ASN A 135 -8.46 -0.59 0.68
CA ASN A 135 -9.59 -0.69 1.59
C ASN A 135 -10.85 -1.11 0.82
N LEU A 136 -11.29 -2.34 1.04
CA LEU A 136 -12.54 -2.90 0.51
C LEU A 136 -13.58 -3.18 1.62
N GLY A 137 -13.39 -2.61 2.81
CA GLY A 137 -14.19 -2.90 4.01
C GLY A 137 -15.10 -1.77 4.45
N CYS A 138 -14.86 -0.53 4.01
CA CYS A 138 -15.58 0.63 4.52
C CYS A 138 -16.99 0.77 3.90
N PRO A 139 -18.09 0.73 4.68
CA PRO A 139 -19.46 0.85 4.18
C PRO A 139 -19.89 2.30 3.87
N GLN A 140 -18.92 3.21 3.70
CA GLN A 140 -19.18 4.64 3.40
C GLN A 140 -19.92 4.78 2.07
N ALA A 141 -20.65 5.89 1.90
CA ALA A 141 -21.51 6.13 0.73
C ALA A 141 -20.76 6.04 -0.63
N CYS A 142 -19.44 6.22 -0.64
CA CYS A 142 -18.60 6.04 -1.83
C CYS A 142 -18.48 4.58 -2.31
N ALA A 143 -18.75 3.59 -1.46
CA ALA A 143 -18.76 2.16 -1.79
C ALA A 143 -20.14 1.64 -2.25
N ARG A 144 -21.17 2.50 -2.29
CA ARG A 144 -22.57 2.15 -2.63
C ARG A 144 -22.93 2.33 -4.11
N ARG A 145 -21.96 2.55 -5.00
CA ARG A 145 -22.23 2.73 -6.44
C ARG A 145 -22.19 1.44 -7.23
#